data_AF-A0A6P1C7H5-F1
#
_entry.id   AF-A0A6P1C7H5-F1
#
_cell.length_a   1.000
_cell.length_b   1.000
_cell.length_c   1.000
_cell.angle_alpha   90.00
_cell.angle_beta   90.00
_cell.angle_gamma   90.00
#
_symmetry.space_group_name_H-M   'P 1'
#
loop_
_entity.id
_entity.type
_entity.pdbx_description
1 polymer ?
#
loop_
_entity_poly.entity_id
_entity_poly.type
_entity_poly.pdbx_seq_one_letter_code
_entity_poly.pdbx_strand_id
1 'polypeptide(L)'
;MTTIVTIRKNGKVVMAGDGQVSLGQTVMKGNARKVRRIGKGDVIAGFAGATADAFTLLERLEKKLEQYPGQLMRAAVELAKDWRTDKYLRNLEAMMLVADKQVTLAITGNGDVLEPEHGALAIGSGGNYALAAARALMDSDKSAEDVARRALDIAADICVYTNHNVVVETLDAEV
;
A
#
# COMPACT_ATOMS: atom_id res chain seq x y z
N MET A 1 6.75 9.57 6.95
CA MET A 1 6.61 8.55 5.89
C MET A 1 5.45 8.93 4.99
N THR A 2 5.51 8.63 3.71
CA THR A 2 4.37 8.75 2.77
C THR A 2 3.18 7.91 3.25
N THR A 3 1.97 8.37 2.99
CA THR A 3 0.70 7.72 3.31
C THR A 3 0.18 6.99 2.08
N ILE A 4 -0.24 5.74 2.27
CA ILE A 4 -0.80 4.89 1.21
C ILE A 4 -2.10 4.29 1.72
N VAL A 5 -3.12 4.27 0.86
CA VAL A 5 -4.42 3.65 1.11
C VAL A 5 -4.75 2.71 -0.04
N THR A 6 -5.40 1.59 0.25
CA THR A 6 -5.99 0.70 -0.74
C THR A 6 -7.48 0.54 -0.47
N ILE A 7 -8.27 0.57 -1.55
CA ILE A 7 -9.73 0.46 -1.55
C ILE A 7 -10.13 -0.63 -2.53
N ARG A 8 -10.80 -1.67 -2.05
CA ARG A 8 -11.47 -2.69 -2.86
C ARG A 8 -12.97 -2.47 -2.75
N LYS A 9 -13.60 -2.07 -3.86
CA LYS A 9 -15.02 -1.73 -3.93
C LYS A 9 -15.55 -1.88 -5.35
N ASN A 10 -16.75 -2.45 -5.49
CA ASN A 10 -17.51 -2.54 -6.75
C ASN A 10 -16.70 -3.09 -7.93
N GLY A 11 -16.04 -4.25 -7.76
CA GLY A 11 -15.27 -4.89 -8.82
C GLY A 11 -13.99 -4.14 -9.22
N LYS A 12 -13.50 -3.21 -8.38
CA LYS A 12 -12.23 -2.52 -8.56
C LYS A 12 -11.39 -2.63 -7.30
N VAL A 13 -10.08 -2.70 -7.47
CA VAL A 13 -9.11 -2.43 -6.41
C VAL A 13 -8.22 -1.26 -6.83
N VAL A 14 -8.15 -0.28 -5.94
CA VAL A 14 -7.37 0.95 -6.12
C VAL A 14 -6.35 1.02 -5.01
N MET A 15 -5.14 1.47 -5.35
CA MET A 15 -4.15 1.89 -4.37
C MET A 15 -3.72 3.30 -4.70
N ALA A 16 -3.72 4.16 -3.69
CA ALA A 16 -3.31 5.54 -3.81
C ALA A 16 -2.29 5.87 -2.74
N GLY A 17 -1.35 6.76 -3.06
CA GLY A 17 -0.39 7.28 -2.10
C GLY A 17 -0.05 8.72 -2.38
N ASP A 18 0.25 9.47 -1.32
CA ASP A 18 0.72 10.84 -1.44
C ASP A 18 2.19 10.90 -1.92
N GLY A 19 2.69 12.11 -2.13
CA GLY A 19 4.02 12.33 -2.67
C GLY A 19 5.04 12.85 -1.67
N GLN A 20 4.64 13.10 -0.41
CA GLN A 20 5.50 13.75 0.55
C GLN A 20 6.61 12.83 1.07
N VAL A 21 7.81 13.37 1.09
CA VAL A 21 8.98 12.82 1.76
C VAL A 21 9.51 13.90 2.70
N SER A 22 9.53 13.58 3.99
CA SER A 22 10.06 14.45 5.04
C SER A 22 11.30 13.81 5.67
N LEU A 23 12.29 14.64 5.99
CA LEU A 23 13.48 14.28 6.77
C LEU A 23 13.42 15.06 8.09
N GLY A 24 13.19 14.34 9.18
CA GLY A 24 12.83 14.97 10.45
C GLY A 24 11.57 15.82 10.28
N GLN A 25 11.70 17.12 10.54
CA GLN A 25 10.59 18.08 10.46
C GLN A 25 10.56 18.88 9.15
N THR A 26 11.44 18.56 8.18
CA THR A 26 11.56 19.32 6.93
C THR A 26 11.05 18.49 5.75
N VAL A 27 10.26 19.11 4.88
CA VAL A 27 9.83 18.50 3.61
C VAL A 27 11.00 18.51 2.62
N MET A 28 11.40 17.33 2.13
CA MET A 28 12.46 17.19 1.12
C MET A 28 11.91 17.20 -0.31
N LYS A 29 10.78 16.54 -0.54
CA LYS A 29 10.17 16.36 -1.87
C LYS A 29 8.68 16.11 -1.72
N GLY A 30 7.90 16.64 -2.66
CA GLY A 30 6.44 16.54 -2.64
C GLY A 30 5.82 15.57 -3.65
N ASN A 31 6.60 14.96 -4.54
CA ASN A 31 6.11 14.15 -5.66
C ASN A 31 6.77 12.77 -5.75
N ALA A 32 7.02 12.11 -4.62
CA ALA A 32 7.44 10.72 -4.61
C ALA A 32 6.35 9.81 -5.20
N ARG A 33 6.77 8.72 -5.85
CA ARG A 33 5.87 7.70 -6.40
C ARG A 33 6.18 6.36 -5.74
N LYS A 34 5.41 6.02 -4.70
CA LYS A 34 5.58 4.79 -3.91
C LYS A 34 4.53 3.72 -4.17
N VAL A 35 3.57 4.02 -5.03
CA VAL A 35 2.60 3.06 -5.57
C VAL A 35 3.02 2.73 -7.00
N ARG A 36 2.98 1.45 -7.37
CA ARG A 36 3.31 0.96 -8.71
C ARG A 36 2.66 -0.40 -8.97
N ARG A 37 2.62 -0.80 -10.24
CA ARG A 37 2.32 -2.18 -10.62
C ARG A 37 3.60 -3.02 -10.63
N ILE A 38 3.48 -4.29 -10.27
CA ILE A 38 4.56 -5.28 -10.26
C ILE A 38 4.08 -6.59 -10.92
N GLY A 39 4.98 -7.58 -11.00
CA GLY A 39 4.67 -8.85 -11.66
C GLY A 39 4.49 -8.65 -13.16
N LYS A 40 3.38 -9.14 -13.73
CA LYS A 40 3.04 -8.89 -15.14
C LYS A 40 2.15 -7.66 -15.32
N GLY A 41 2.08 -6.80 -14.30
CA GLY A 41 1.15 -5.67 -14.23
C GLY A 41 -0.20 -6.03 -13.61
N ASP A 42 -0.32 -7.24 -13.06
CA ASP A 42 -1.50 -7.85 -12.45
C ASP A 42 -1.56 -7.68 -10.92
N VAL A 43 -0.52 -7.10 -10.32
CA VAL A 43 -0.44 -6.78 -8.89
C VAL A 43 -0.09 -5.31 -8.73
N ILE A 44 -0.77 -4.60 -7.82
CA ILE A 44 -0.40 -3.27 -7.35
C ILE A 44 0.31 -3.40 -6.01
N ALA A 45 1.42 -2.69 -5.84
CA ALA A 45 2.16 -2.62 -4.60
C ALA A 45 2.43 -1.16 -4.20
N GLY A 46 2.36 -0.92 -2.89
CA GLY A 46 2.64 0.35 -2.26
C GLY A 46 3.42 0.14 -0.97
N PHE A 47 4.36 1.03 -0.66
CA PHE A 47 5.18 0.90 0.55
C PHE A 47 5.31 2.21 1.33
N ALA A 48 5.31 2.09 2.65
CA ALA A 48 5.69 3.17 3.56
C ALA A 48 7.02 2.79 4.24
N GLY A 49 8.04 3.60 4.04
CA GLY A 49 9.40 3.33 4.53
C GLY A 49 10.47 3.96 3.65
N ALA A 50 11.73 3.58 3.90
CA ALA A 50 12.87 4.00 3.09
C ALA A 50 12.78 3.40 1.67
N THR A 51 13.28 4.15 0.69
CA THR A 51 13.20 3.73 -0.72
C THR A 51 14.02 2.47 -0.99
N ALA A 52 15.19 2.31 -0.38
CA ALA A 52 16.05 1.14 -0.57
C ALA A 52 15.41 -0.15 -0.06
N ASP A 53 14.83 -0.10 1.14
CA ASP A 53 14.07 -1.20 1.76
C ASP A 53 12.95 -1.66 0.84
N ALA A 54 12.23 -0.70 0.27
CA ALA A 54 11.12 -0.98 -0.61
C ALA A 54 11.53 -1.68 -1.90
N PHE A 55 12.57 -1.20 -2.58
CA PHE A 55 13.08 -1.88 -3.78
C PHE A 55 13.53 -3.31 -3.45
N THR A 56 14.21 -3.50 -2.31
CA THR A 56 14.63 -4.83 -1.85
C THR A 56 13.45 -5.77 -1.63
N LEU A 57 12.39 -5.29 -0.98
CA LEU A 57 11.20 -6.10 -0.70
C LEU A 57 10.38 -6.37 -1.97
N LEU A 58 10.28 -5.40 -2.87
CA LEU A 58 9.58 -5.55 -4.15
C LEU A 58 10.28 -6.57 -5.05
N GLU A 59 11.61 -6.50 -5.20
CA GLU A 59 12.37 -7.49 -5.97
C GLU A 59 12.20 -8.92 -5.43
N ARG A 60 12.14 -9.06 -4.10
CA ARG A 60 11.88 -10.37 -3.47
C ARG A 60 10.45 -10.83 -3.70
N LEU A 61 9.47 -9.93 -3.59
CA LEU A 61 8.07 -10.24 -3.88
C LEU A 61 7.89 -10.68 -5.33
N GLU A 62 8.51 -9.98 -6.29
CA GLU A 62 8.46 -10.34 -7.71
C GLU A 62 8.99 -11.76 -7.95
N LYS A 63 10.13 -12.12 -7.32
CA LYS A 63 10.64 -13.50 -7.37
C LYS A 63 9.64 -14.51 -6.80
N LYS A 64 8.92 -14.18 -5.72
CA LYS A 64 7.87 -15.06 -5.17
C LYS A 64 6.65 -15.15 -6.09
N LEU A 65 6.27 -14.06 -6.77
CA LEU A 65 5.19 -14.06 -7.76
C LEU A 65 5.54 -14.90 -9.00
N GLU A 66 6.80 -14.89 -9.42
CA GLU A 66 7.29 -15.78 -10.48
C GLU A 66 7.26 -17.26 -10.07
N GLN A 67 7.62 -17.56 -8.81
CA GLN A 67 7.57 -18.92 -8.25
C GLN A 67 6.13 -19.42 -8.03
N TYR A 68 5.20 -18.52 -7.71
CA TYR A 68 3.80 -18.83 -7.42
C TYR A 68 2.85 -17.99 -8.27
N PRO A 69 2.77 -18.22 -9.59
CA PRO A 69 1.95 -17.41 -10.49
C PRO A 69 0.47 -17.40 -10.08
N GLY A 70 -0.11 -16.20 -9.99
CA GLY A 70 -1.52 -16.00 -9.63
C GLY A 70 -1.88 -16.32 -8.16
N GLN A 71 -0.89 -16.51 -7.28
CA GLN A 71 -1.11 -16.81 -5.86
C GLN A 71 -0.50 -15.72 -4.98
N LEU A 72 -1.06 -14.49 -5.02
CA LEU A 72 -0.54 -13.35 -4.27
C LEU A 72 -0.46 -13.64 -2.76
N MET A 73 -1.48 -14.27 -2.17
CA MET A 73 -1.47 -14.67 -0.76
C MET A 73 -0.26 -15.55 -0.42
N ARG A 74 0.01 -16.56 -1.24
CA ARG A 74 1.15 -17.46 -1.03
C ARG A 74 2.48 -16.71 -1.18
N ALA A 75 2.62 -15.88 -2.22
CA ALA A 75 3.81 -15.08 -2.43
C ALA A 75 4.07 -14.13 -1.26
N ALA A 76 3.03 -13.50 -0.71
CA ALA A 76 3.10 -12.62 0.45
C ALA A 76 3.51 -13.36 1.73
N VAL A 77 2.94 -14.54 1.99
CA VAL A 77 3.33 -15.37 3.16
C VAL A 77 4.78 -15.83 3.06
N GLU A 78 5.23 -16.25 1.87
CA GLU A 78 6.63 -16.65 1.67
C GLU A 78 7.60 -15.47 1.78
N LEU A 79 7.21 -14.27 1.33
CA LEU A 79 7.96 -13.04 1.59
C LEU A 79 8.02 -12.73 3.09
N ALA A 80 6.90 -12.82 3.81
CA ALA A 80 6.85 -12.53 5.24
C ALA A 80 7.75 -13.47 6.05
N LYS A 81 7.84 -14.75 5.67
CA LYS A 81 8.79 -15.72 6.25
C LYS A 81 10.23 -15.31 5.98
N ASP A 82 10.58 -14.98 4.74
CA ASP A 82 11.92 -14.51 4.38
C ASP A 82 12.28 -13.23 5.15
N TRP A 83 11.33 -12.29 5.25
CA TRP A 83 11.51 -11.02 5.94
C TRP A 83 11.83 -11.23 7.42
N ARG A 84 11.11 -12.13 8.09
CA ARG A 84 11.32 -12.42 9.51
C ARG A 84 12.61 -13.20 9.79
N THR A 85 13.05 -14.04 8.86
CA THR A 85 14.20 -14.93 9.08
C THR A 85 15.53 -14.34 8.61
N ASP A 86 15.52 -13.49 7.58
CA ASP A 86 16.72 -12.86 7.03
C ASP A 86 17.26 -11.79 8.01
N LYS A 87 18.55 -11.91 8.35
CA LYS A 87 19.24 -11.05 9.32
C LYS A 87 19.18 -9.57 8.95
N TYR A 88 19.16 -9.24 7.65
CA TYR A 88 19.10 -7.88 7.15
C TYR A 88 17.66 -7.38 7.07
N LEU A 89 16.74 -8.20 6.55
CA LEU A 89 15.34 -7.78 6.33
C LEU A 89 14.60 -7.50 7.64
N ARG A 90 14.86 -8.26 8.70
CA ARG A 90 14.14 -8.10 9.98
C ARG A 90 14.32 -6.72 10.66
N ASN A 91 15.32 -5.94 10.24
CA ASN A 91 15.55 -4.59 10.78
C ASN A 91 14.88 -3.50 9.93
N LEU A 92 14.22 -3.87 8.83
CA LEU A 92 13.48 -2.92 8.02
C LEU A 92 12.20 -2.50 8.73
N GLU A 93 11.99 -1.20 8.86
CA GLU A 93 10.78 -0.62 9.46
C GLU A 93 9.66 -0.41 8.43
N ALA A 94 9.86 -0.88 7.20
CA ALA A 94 8.91 -0.68 6.11
C ALA A 94 7.64 -1.51 6.32
N MET A 95 6.52 -0.98 5.82
CA MET A 95 5.26 -1.72 5.62
C MET A 95 4.91 -1.72 4.15
N MET A 96 4.27 -2.79 3.68
CA MET A 96 3.83 -2.91 2.29
C MET A 96 2.34 -3.23 2.22
N LEU A 97 1.64 -2.57 1.29
CA LEU A 97 0.32 -2.97 0.82
C LEU A 97 0.49 -3.59 -0.56
N VAL A 98 -0.16 -4.72 -0.80
CA VAL A 98 -0.19 -5.39 -2.10
C VAL A 98 -1.60 -5.83 -2.43
N ALA A 99 -1.98 -5.78 -3.70
CA ALA A 99 -3.29 -6.24 -4.12
C ALA A 99 -3.27 -6.77 -5.56
N ASP A 100 -4.02 -7.84 -5.80
CA ASP A 100 -4.35 -8.32 -7.13
C ASP A 100 -5.88 -8.26 -7.33
N LYS A 101 -6.38 -8.88 -8.39
CA LYS A 101 -7.82 -8.94 -8.66
C LYS A 101 -8.63 -9.63 -7.54
N GLN A 102 -8.05 -10.52 -6.74
CA GLN A 102 -8.75 -11.31 -5.73
C GLN A 102 -8.59 -10.76 -4.32
N VAL A 103 -7.35 -10.46 -3.91
CA VAL A 103 -7.01 -10.20 -2.52
C VAL A 103 -6.21 -8.91 -2.34
N THR A 104 -6.36 -8.30 -1.17
CA THR A 104 -5.59 -7.14 -0.72
C THR A 104 -4.90 -7.51 0.59
N LEU A 105 -3.60 -7.28 0.70
CA LEU A 105 -2.78 -7.70 1.85
C LEU A 105 -1.91 -6.57 2.36
N ALA A 106 -1.81 -6.44 3.68
CA ALA A 106 -0.71 -5.75 4.34
C ALA A 106 0.35 -6.76 4.75
N ILE A 107 1.62 -6.43 4.50
CA ILE A 107 2.79 -7.23 4.89
C ILE A 107 3.68 -6.35 5.79
N THR A 108 4.03 -6.86 6.96
CA THR A 108 4.84 -6.16 7.97
C THR A 108 6.18 -6.86 8.20
N GLY A 109 7.19 -6.11 8.67
CA GLY A 109 8.48 -6.68 9.07
C GLY A 109 8.43 -7.65 10.26
N ASN A 110 7.30 -7.69 10.99
CA ASN A 110 7.06 -8.68 12.05
C ASN A 110 6.64 -10.05 11.50
N GLY A 111 6.43 -10.14 10.18
CA GLY A 111 5.98 -11.35 9.49
C GLY A 111 4.47 -11.53 9.46
N ASP A 112 3.70 -10.46 9.69
CA ASP A 112 2.24 -10.50 9.58
C ASP A 112 1.80 -10.32 8.13
N VAL A 113 0.77 -11.07 7.73
CA VAL A 113 0.06 -10.93 6.45
C VAL A 113 -1.42 -10.78 6.77
N LEU A 114 -1.99 -9.61 6.47
CA LEU A 114 -3.31 -9.21 6.96
C LEU A 114 -4.23 -8.75 5.81
N GLU A 115 -5.46 -9.25 5.78
CA GLU A 115 -6.51 -8.82 4.85
C GLU A 115 -7.38 -7.70 5.45
N PRO A 116 -7.95 -6.79 4.62
CA PRO A 116 -8.92 -5.81 5.07
C PRO A 116 -10.25 -6.47 5.49
N GLU A 117 -10.81 -6.05 6.62
CA GLU A 117 -12.17 -6.45 7.03
C GLU A 117 -13.28 -5.70 6.25
N HIS A 118 -13.02 -4.45 5.85
CA HIS A 118 -14.02 -3.57 5.22
C HIS A 118 -13.54 -3.03 3.87
N GLY A 119 -12.81 -3.85 3.10
CA GLY A 119 -12.30 -3.47 1.78
C GLY A 119 -11.28 -2.33 1.77
N ALA A 120 -10.81 -1.85 2.93
CA ALA A 120 -9.86 -0.74 3.03
C ALA A 120 -8.71 -1.04 4.02
N LEU A 121 -7.49 -0.69 3.61
CA LEU A 121 -6.29 -0.67 4.45
C LEU A 121 -5.49 0.60 4.16
N ALA A 122 -4.74 1.08 5.14
CA ALA A 122 -3.82 2.19 4.95
C ALA A 122 -2.55 2.02 5.80
N ILE A 123 -1.44 2.56 5.31
CA ILE A 123 -0.14 2.58 5.98
C ILE A 123 0.50 3.97 5.85
N GLY A 124 1.53 4.23 6.66
CA GLY A 124 2.28 5.49 6.62
C GLY A 124 1.79 6.54 7.61
N SER A 125 2.34 7.76 7.52
CA SER A 125 2.21 8.78 8.57
C SER A 125 0.77 9.26 8.80
N GLY A 126 -0.01 9.39 7.73
CA GLY A 126 -1.43 9.74 7.75
C GLY A 126 -2.35 8.54 7.58
N GLY A 127 -1.83 7.31 7.71
CA GLY A 127 -2.56 6.07 7.41
C GLY A 127 -3.87 5.96 8.20
N ASN A 128 -3.86 6.26 9.50
CA ASN A 128 -5.07 6.19 10.32
C ASN A 128 -6.15 7.19 9.90
N TYR A 129 -5.76 8.41 9.50
CA TYR A 129 -6.71 9.42 9.00
C TYR A 129 -7.31 8.98 7.67
N ALA A 130 -6.48 8.49 6.76
CA ALA A 130 -6.92 7.97 5.47
C ALA A 130 -7.83 6.75 5.65
N LEU A 131 -7.51 5.81 6.55
CA LEU A 131 -8.32 4.62 6.81
C LEU A 131 -9.68 4.99 7.40
N ALA A 132 -9.72 5.90 8.37
CA ALA A 132 -10.97 6.35 8.97
C ALA A 132 -11.88 7.03 7.93
N ALA A 133 -11.32 7.92 7.12
CA ALA A 133 -12.02 8.59 6.03
C ALA A 133 -12.52 7.60 4.96
N ALA A 134 -11.65 6.67 4.53
CA ALA A 134 -12.01 5.63 3.59
C ALA A 134 -13.19 4.79 4.09
N ARG A 135 -13.12 4.30 5.33
CA ARG A 135 -14.19 3.50 5.96
C ARG A 135 -15.51 4.25 5.99
N ALA A 136 -15.50 5.54 6.37
CA ALA A 136 -16.70 6.36 6.39
C ALA A 136 -17.31 6.58 4.99
N LEU A 137 -16.52 6.45 3.92
CA LEU A 137 -16.95 6.65 2.54
C LEU A 137 -17.27 5.33 1.82
N MET A 138 -17.01 4.17 2.41
CA MET A 138 -17.24 2.86 1.77
C MET A 138 -18.70 2.67 1.35
N ASP A 139 -19.65 3.10 2.18
CA ASP A 139 -21.09 2.94 1.94
C ASP A 139 -21.70 4.03 1.03
N SER A 140 -20.89 4.99 0.56
CA SER A 140 -21.37 6.03 -0.36
C SER A 140 -21.44 5.56 -1.81
N ASP A 141 -22.05 6.35 -2.71
CA ASP A 141 -22.08 6.07 -4.15
C ASP A 141 -20.73 6.33 -4.87
N LYS A 142 -19.68 6.69 -4.13
CA LYS A 142 -18.36 7.00 -4.69
C LYS A 142 -17.68 5.76 -5.26
N SER A 143 -16.96 5.94 -6.37
CA SER A 143 -16.10 4.89 -6.92
C SER A 143 -14.94 4.56 -5.97
N ALA A 144 -14.29 3.41 -6.14
CA ALA A 144 -13.11 3.03 -5.35
C ALA A 144 -11.99 4.10 -5.44
N GLU A 145 -11.80 4.70 -6.62
CA GLU A 145 -10.81 5.75 -6.82
C GLU A 145 -11.21 7.05 -6.12
N ASP A 146 -12.48 7.45 -6.19
CA ASP A 146 -12.97 8.65 -5.50
C ASP A 146 -12.85 8.51 -3.99
N VAL A 147 -13.12 7.32 -3.44
CA VAL A 147 -12.91 7.01 -2.02
C VAL A 147 -11.43 7.14 -1.67
N ALA A 148 -10.53 6.54 -2.46
CA ALA A 148 -9.08 6.59 -2.21
C ALA A 148 -8.54 8.03 -2.25
N ARG A 149 -8.92 8.81 -3.26
CA ARG A 149 -8.52 10.23 -3.39
C ARG A 149 -9.05 11.06 -2.24
N ARG A 150 -10.34 10.96 -1.94
CA ARG A 150 -10.96 11.74 -0.86
C ARG A 150 -10.38 11.39 0.51
N ALA A 151 -10.07 10.12 0.74
CA ALA A 151 -9.42 9.68 1.98
C ALA A 151 -8.02 10.29 2.15
N LEU A 152 -7.22 10.35 1.07
CA LEU A 152 -5.91 10.99 1.10
C LEU A 152 -5.99 12.51 1.22
N ASP A 153 -6.97 13.15 0.58
CA ASP A 153 -7.20 14.60 0.73
C ASP A 153 -7.47 14.95 2.20
N ILE A 154 -8.36 14.21 2.86
CA ILE A 154 -8.64 14.40 4.29
C ILE A 154 -7.40 14.13 5.13
N ALA A 155 -6.62 13.10 4.79
CA ALA A 155 -5.37 12.83 5.50
C ALA A 155 -4.34 13.96 5.33
N ALA A 156 -4.26 14.59 4.14
CA ALA A 156 -3.37 15.71 3.86
C ALA A 156 -3.80 16.99 4.59
N ASP A 157 -5.11 17.21 4.78
CA ASP A 157 -5.63 18.34 5.55
C ASP A 157 -5.31 18.25 7.05
N ILE A 158 -5.01 17.04 7.55
CA ILE A 158 -4.80 16.78 8.99
C ILE A 158 -3.33 16.48 9.32
N CYS A 159 -2.68 15.65 8.50
CA CYS A 159 -1.34 15.14 8.77
C CYS A 159 -0.28 16.00 8.09
N VAL A 160 0.57 16.66 8.90
CA VAL A 160 1.72 17.46 8.42
C VAL A 160 2.74 16.69 7.57
N TYR A 161 2.66 15.36 7.55
CA TYR A 161 3.54 14.46 6.79
C TYR A 161 2.90 13.85 5.53
N THR A 162 1.69 14.29 5.16
CA THR A 162 0.93 13.86 3.98
C THR A 162 0.56 15.09 3.15
N ASN A 163 0.67 15.03 1.83
CA ASN A 163 0.26 16.14 0.95
C ASN A 163 -0.83 15.76 -0.07
N HIS A 164 -1.26 16.75 -0.85
CA HIS A 164 -2.29 16.57 -1.90
C HIS A 164 -1.74 16.03 -3.23
N ASN A 165 -0.46 15.68 -3.32
CA ASN A 165 0.12 15.14 -4.56
C ASN A 165 -0.08 13.63 -4.60
N VAL A 166 -1.23 13.20 -5.12
CA VAL A 166 -1.64 11.80 -5.10
C VAL A 166 -1.27 11.05 -6.39
N VAL A 167 -0.69 9.87 -6.24
CA VAL A 167 -0.51 8.86 -7.28
C VAL A 167 -1.52 7.74 -7.06
N VAL A 168 -2.13 7.25 -8.13
CA VAL A 168 -3.15 6.19 -8.08
C VAL A 168 -2.81 5.09 -9.07
N GLU A 169 -2.97 3.84 -8.65
CA GLU A 169 -2.96 2.65 -9.49
C GLU A 169 -4.24 1.85 -9.27
N THR A 170 -4.76 1.24 -10.33
CA THR A 170 -6.09 0.60 -10.35
C THR A 170 -6.08 -0.73 -11.11
N LEU A 171 -6.71 -1.75 -10.55
CA LEU A 171 -6.99 -3.02 -11.23
C LEU A 171 -8.49 -3.33 -11.20
N ASP A 172 -8.92 -4.15 -12.16
CA ASP A 172 -10.18 -4.86 -12.04
C ASP A 172 -10.08 -5.89 -10.91
N ALA A 173 -11.12 -5.97 -10.09
CA ALA A 173 -11.25 -6.95 -9.02
C ALA A 173 -12.36 -7.96 -9.34
N GLU A 174 -12.15 -9.20 -8.94
CA GLU A 174 -13.22 -10.19 -8.90
C GLU A 174 -14.22 -9.79 -7.79
N VAL A 175 -15.50 -9.97 -8.09
CA VAL A 175 -16.63 -9.62 -7.21
C VAL A 175 -16.87 -10.74 -6.21
#